data_AF-A0A399M2X8-F1
#
_entry.id   AF-A0A399M2X8-F1
#
_cell.length_a   1.000
_cell.length_b   1.000
_cell.length_c   1.000
_cell.angle_alpha   90.00
_cell.angle_beta   90.00
_cell.angle_gamma   90.00
#
_symmetry.space_group_name_H-M   'P 1'
#
loop_
_entity.id
_entity.type
_entity.pdbx_description
1 polymer ?
#
loop_
_entity_poly.entity_id
_entity_poly.type
_entity_poly.pdbx_seq_one_letter_code
_entity_poly.pdbx_strand_id
1 'polypeptide(L)'
;MSRRRVVVTGMGMLSPLGTDVPSTWQGILAGRSGIGPIEHTDLSAYSTRFGGSVKGFEVEQYLSAKEARKLDLFIQYGLAAGFQAVRNAGLEVTDANRERVGVAMGSGIGGLTNIEETSRTLHDSGPRRISPFFVPGSIINMISGFLSIHLGLQGPNYAIATACTTGTHCIGMAARNIAYGEADVMIAGGAEMAACGLGMGGFGASRALSTRNDEPSRASRPWDKGRDGFVLSDGAGALVLEELEHAQARGATIYAELVGFGMSGDAYHMTSPPDTGEGAARCMANALRDAGIKPEEVSYINAHGTSTPAGDVAEVAAIKRVFGEHAYKLAVSSTKSMTGHLLGAAGAVEAIFSVLAINSQMAPPTINLDEPDEGCDLDFVPHQARSMPIDVVLSNSFGFGGTNGSLVFRRFAG
;
A
#
# COMPACT_ATOMS: atom_id res chain seq x y z
N MET A 1 31.73 -3.48 3.30
CA MET A 1 31.01 -4.23 2.26
C MET A 1 30.28 -3.21 1.39
N SER A 2 30.32 -3.34 0.07
CA SER A 2 29.53 -2.51 -0.84
C SER A 2 28.05 -2.83 -0.68
N ARG A 3 27.20 -1.80 -0.54
CA ARG A 3 25.74 -1.94 -0.45
C ARG A 3 25.20 -2.55 -1.76
N ARG A 4 24.50 -3.67 -1.68
CA ARG A 4 23.91 -4.33 -2.86
C ARG A 4 22.73 -3.53 -3.42
N ARG A 5 22.58 -3.51 -4.74
CA ARG A 5 21.49 -2.80 -5.44
C ARG A 5 20.25 -3.66 -5.45
N VAL A 6 19.08 -3.03 -5.32
CA VAL A 6 17.79 -3.72 -5.19
C VAL A 6 16.85 -3.28 -6.30
N VAL A 7 16.35 -4.24 -7.07
CA VAL A 7 15.44 -4.01 -8.19
C VAL A 7 14.08 -4.65 -7.95
N VAL A 8 13.07 -4.15 -8.64
CA VAL A 8 11.73 -4.73 -8.67
C VAL A 8 11.62 -5.62 -9.90
N THR A 9 11.40 -6.92 -9.70
CA THR A 9 11.30 -7.91 -10.79
C THR A 9 9.92 -8.51 -10.95
N GLY A 10 9.02 -8.33 -9.96
CA GLY A 10 7.64 -8.81 -10.05
C GLY A 10 6.68 -7.99 -9.21
N MET A 11 5.41 -7.98 -9.63
CA MET A 11 4.32 -7.23 -8.98
C MET A 11 3.04 -8.05 -8.99
N GLY A 12 2.26 -7.95 -7.91
CA GLY A 12 0.94 -8.57 -7.78
C GLY A 12 0.02 -7.69 -6.95
N MET A 13 -1.28 -7.68 -7.29
CA MET A 13 -2.22 -6.73 -6.69
C MET A 13 -3.67 -7.23 -6.70
N LEU A 14 -4.36 -6.95 -5.60
CA LEU A 14 -5.82 -6.87 -5.54
C LEU A 14 -6.21 -5.46 -5.10
N SER A 15 -7.15 -4.85 -5.80
CA SER A 15 -7.64 -3.51 -5.48
C SER A 15 -9.14 -3.37 -5.77
N PRO A 16 -9.75 -2.25 -5.38
CA PRO A 16 -11.14 -1.95 -5.75
C PRO A 16 -11.36 -1.75 -7.26
N LEU A 17 -10.30 -1.62 -8.04
CA LEU A 17 -10.36 -1.42 -9.50
C LEU A 17 -10.06 -2.67 -10.32
N GLY A 18 -9.54 -3.73 -9.69
CA GLY A 18 -9.12 -4.94 -10.40
C GLY A 18 -8.49 -5.98 -9.48
N THR A 19 -8.47 -7.22 -9.94
CA THR A 19 -7.91 -8.37 -9.22
C THR A 19 -6.52 -8.77 -9.74
N ASP A 20 -5.90 -7.90 -10.53
CA ASP A 20 -4.51 -8.00 -10.96
C ASP A 20 -3.92 -6.60 -11.22
N VAL A 21 -2.62 -6.57 -11.48
CA VAL A 21 -1.89 -5.32 -11.78
C VAL A 21 -2.38 -4.66 -13.08
N PRO A 22 -2.52 -5.35 -14.23
CA PRO A 22 -2.94 -4.70 -15.47
C PRO A 22 -4.34 -4.07 -15.42
N SER A 23 -5.34 -4.80 -14.90
CA SER A 23 -6.72 -4.30 -14.80
C SER A 23 -6.83 -3.12 -13.85
N THR A 24 -6.11 -3.16 -12.72
CA THR A 24 -6.04 -2.04 -11.79
C THR A 24 -5.40 -0.82 -12.44
N TRP A 25 -4.21 -0.99 -13.06
CA TRP A 25 -3.48 0.13 -13.66
C TRP A 25 -4.25 0.78 -14.81
N GLN A 26 -4.94 0.00 -15.63
CA GLN A 26 -5.84 0.52 -16.66
C GLN A 26 -6.95 1.38 -16.04
N GLY A 27 -7.56 0.93 -14.93
CA GLY A 27 -8.56 1.69 -14.20
C GLY A 27 -8.00 3.01 -13.64
N ILE A 28 -6.79 2.98 -13.09
CA ILE A 28 -6.08 4.15 -12.56
C ILE A 28 -5.83 5.19 -13.67
N LEU A 29 -5.27 4.78 -14.80
CA LEU A 29 -5.00 5.69 -15.92
C LEU A 29 -6.28 6.29 -16.52
N ALA A 30 -7.39 5.55 -16.46
CA ALA A 30 -8.70 6.01 -16.91
C ALA A 30 -9.41 6.94 -15.90
N GLY A 31 -8.83 7.18 -14.71
CA GLY A 31 -9.49 7.98 -13.67
C GLY A 31 -10.76 7.33 -13.13
N ARG A 32 -10.86 5.98 -13.18
CA ARG A 32 -12.06 5.27 -12.74
C ARG A 32 -12.09 5.18 -11.23
N SER A 33 -13.23 5.51 -10.60
CA SER A 33 -13.42 5.29 -9.17
C SER A 33 -13.73 3.81 -8.89
N GLY A 34 -13.03 3.24 -7.90
CA GLY A 34 -13.31 1.92 -7.33
C GLY A 34 -14.29 1.98 -6.16
N ILE A 35 -14.78 3.18 -5.80
CA ILE A 35 -15.61 3.40 -4.62
C ILE A 35 -17.10 3.22 -4.95
N GLY A 36 -17.79 2.46 -4.12
CA GLY A 36 -19.23 2.26 -4.20
C GLY A 36 -19.84 1.82 -2.87
N PRO A 37 -21.15 1.58 -2.83
CA PRO A 37 -21.80 1.00 -1.66
C PRO A 37 -21.13 -0.31 -1.25
N ILE A 38 -20.98 -0.54 0.06
CA ILE A 38 -20.52 -1.82 0.57
C ILE A 38 -21.71 -2.78 0.56
N GLU A 39 -21.55 -3.91 -0.14
CA GLU A 39 -22.64 -4.87 -0.38
C GLU A 39 -22.50 -6.15 0.47
N HIS A 40 -21.30 -6.45 0.98
CA HIS A 40 -21.03 -7.70 1.71
C HIS A 40 -21.36 -7.64 3.21
N THR A 41 -21.80 -6.50 3.73
CA THR A 41 -22.25 -6.34 5.12
C THR A 41 -23.34 -5.28 5.23
N ASP A 42 -24.29 -5.45 6.16
CA ASP A 42 -25.36 -4.47 6.39
C ASP A 42 -24.83 -3.26 7.17
N LEU A 43 -24.74 -2.12 6.48
CA LEU A 43 -24.31 -0.85 7.05
C LEU A 43 -25.44 0.17 7.18
N SER A 44 -26.70 -0.25 7.13
CA SER A 44 -27.86 0.67 7.17
C SER A 44 -27.86 1.62 8.38
N ALA A 45 -27.33 1.17 9.52
CA ALA A 45 -27.21 1.95 10.76
C ALA A 45 -25.92 2.79 10.87
N TYR A 46 -25.01 2.75 9.88
CA TYR A 46 -23.71 3.41 9.93
C TYR A 46 -23.74 4.79 9.25
N SER A 47 -22.90 5.70 9.76
CA SER A 47 -22.70 7.04 9.18
C SER A 47 -22.06 6.98 7.79
N THR A 48 -21.26 5.96 7.52
CA THR A 48 -20.60 5.70 6.24
C THR A 48 -20.98 4.29 5.78
N ARG A 49 -21.46 4.18 4.54
CA ARG A 49 -22.05 2.94 3.98
C ARG A 49 -21.41 2.52 2.66
N PHE A 50 -20.25 3.08 2.36
CA PHE A 50 -19.52 2.90 1.11
C PHE A 50 -18.04 2.73 1.39
N GLY A 51 -17.34 2.20 0.40
CA GLY A 51 -15.91 1.93 0.45
C GLY A 51 -15.40 1.40 -0.89
N GLY A 52 -14.13 1.01 -0.92
CA GLY A 52 -13.53 0.31 -2.05
C GLY A 52 -13.36 -1.17 -1.72
N SER A 53 -14.31 -2.01 -2.13
CA SER A 53 -14.20 -3.47 -1.98
C SER A 53 -13.52 -4.09 -3.19
N VAL A 54 -12.73 -5.15 -2.97
CA VAL A 54 -12.20 -5.98 -4.07
C VAL A 54 -13.37 -6.73 -4.73
N LYS A 55 -13.58 -6.52 -6.02
CA LYS A 55 -14.69 -7.13 -6.78
C LYS A 55 -14.21 -8.31 -7.62
N GLY A 56 -14.99 -9.39 -7.65
CA GLY A 56 -14.69 -10.57 -8.48
C GLY A 56 -13.44 -11.34 -8.06
N PHE A 57 -13.09 -11.31 -6.77
CA PHE A 57 -11.99 -12.10 -6.23
C PHE A 57 -12.40 -13.57 -6.09
N GLU A 58 -11.72 -14.43 -6.83
CA GLU A 58 -11.92 -15.89 -6.81
C GLU A 58 -10.75 -16.56 -6.10
N VAL A 59 -10.89 -16.83 -4.80
CA VAL A 59 -9.81 -17.42 -3.98
C VAL A 59 -9.35 -18.79 -4.50
N GLU A 60 -10.24 -19.53 -5.16
CA GLU A 60 -9.97 -20.88 -5.69
C GLU A 60 -8.91 -20.90 -6.80
N GLN A 61 -8.58 -19.74 -7.38
CA GLN A 61 -7.45 -19.59 -8.30
C GLN A 61 -6.09 -19.72 -7.60
N TYR A 62 -6.06 -19.60 -6.26
CA TYR A 62 -4.84 -19.52 -5.46
C TYR A 62 -4.76 -20.58 -4.36
N LEU A 63 -5.90 -20.97 -3.78
CA LEU A 63 -5.98 -21.89 -2.65
C LEU A 63 -7.11 -22.89 -2.85
N SER A 64 -7.01 -24.08 -2.27
CA SER A 64 -8.20 -24.94 -2.19
C SER A 64 -9.26 -24.32 -1.28
N ALA A 65 -10.54 -24.55 -1.56
CA ALA A 65 -11.64 -24.08 -0.69
C ALA A 65 -11.48 -24.54 0.79
N LYS A 66 -10.86 -25.70 1.00
CA LYS A 66 -10.58 -26.26 2.34
C LYS A 66 -9.52 -25.47 3.10
N GLU A 67 -8.53 -24.91 2.40
CA GLU A 67 -7.50 -24.05 2.98
C GLU A 67 -8.05 -22.65 3.20
N ALA A 68 -8.66 -22.06 2.16
CA ALA A 68 -9.18 -20.70 2.18
C ALA A 68 -10.14 -20.43 3.35
N ARG A 69 -11.08 -21.34 3.64
CA ARG A 69 -12.06 -21.19 4.74
C ARG A 69 -11.46 -21.06 6.15
N LYS A 70 -10.16 -21.33 6.31
CA LYS A 70 -9.47 -21.22 7.61
C LYS A 70 -8.81 -19.86 7.79
N LEU A 71 -8.72 -19.06 6.73
CA LEU A 71 -7.92 -17.85 6.65
C LEU A 71 -8.85 -16.65 6.52
N ASP A 72 -8.57 -15.59 7.27
CA ASP A 72 -9.22 -14.30 7.07
C ASP A 72 -8.96 -13.77 5.65
N LEU A 73 -9.86 -12.95 5.13
CA LEU A 73 -9.76 -12.35 3.81
C LEU A 73 -8.47 -11.55 3.60
N PHE A 74 -7.95 -10.85 4.62
CA PHE A 74 -6.68 -10.13 4.46
C PHE A 74 -5.51 -11.09 4.14
N ILE A 75 -5.53 -12.31 4.70
CA ILE A 75 -4.54 -13.35 4.40
C ILE A 75 -4.74 -13.86 2.97
N GLN A 76 -5.98 -14.12 2.58
CA GLN A 76 -6.30 -14.59 1.22
C GLN A 76 -5.86 -13.57 0.17
N TYR A 77 -6.10 -12.27 0.42
CA TYR A 77 -5.66 -11.20 -0.47
C TYR A 77 -4.14 -11.11 -0.55
N GLY A 78 -3.46 -11.16 0.60
CA GLY A 78 -1.99 -11.14 0.67
C GLY A 78 -1.35 -12.33 -0.06
N LEU A 79 -1.93 -13.53 0.07
CA LEU A 79 -1.48 -14.72 -0.66
C LEU A 79 -1.68 -14.57 -2.17
N ALA A 80 -2.85 -14.14 -2.62
CA ALA A 80 -3.12 -13.92 -4.03
C ALA A 80 -2.14 -12.92 -4.66
N ALA A 81 -1.93 -11.76 -4.02
CA ALA A 81 -0.97 -10.76 -4.48
C ALA A 81 0.48 -11.31 -4.49
N GLY A 82 0.88 -12.03 -3.44
CA GLY A 82 2.21 -12.66 -3.38
C GLY A 82 2.45 -13.69 -4.49
N PHE A 83 1.47 -14.57 -4.74
CA PHE A 83 1.53 -15.54 -5.82
C PHE A 83 1.56 -14.89 -7.21
N GLN A 84 0.77 -13.82 -7.43
CA GLN A 84 0.84 -13.04 -8.66
C GLN A 84 2.23 -12.42 -8.86
N ALA A 85 2.81 -11.83 -7.81
CA ALA A 85 4.11 -11.18 -7.88
C ALA A 85 5.24 -12.16 -8.22
N VAL A 86 5.28 -13.33 -7.57
CA VAL A 86 6.27 -14.38 -7.85
C VAL A 86 6.12 -14.93 -9.27
N ARG A 87 4.87 -15.17 -9.71
CA ARG A 87 4.60 -15.60 -11.09
C ARG A 87 5.04 -14.55 -12.10
N ASN A 88 4.74 -13.28 -11.85
CA ASN A 88 5.14 -12.17 -12.71
C ASN A 88 6.67 -12.01 -12.76
N ALA A 89 7.39 -12.28 -11.66
CA ALA A 89 8.84 -12.25 -11.62
C ALA A 89 9.52 -13.36 -12.43
N GLY A 90 8.81 -14.44 -12.76
CA GLY A 90 9.40 -15.64 -13.33
C GLY A 90 10.47 -16.26 -12.42
N LEU A 91 10.32 -16.11 -11.10
CA LEU A 91 11.26 -16.64 -10.13
C LEU A 91 10.97 -18.13 -9.87
N GLU A 92 11.96 -18.97 -10.11
CA GLU A 92 11.93 -20.38 -9.71
C GLU A 92 12.63 -20.57 -8.37
N VAL A 93 11.90 -21.13 -7.40
CA VAL A 93 12.45 -21.47 -6.07
C VAL A 93 12.89 -22.92 -6.06
N THR A 94 14.17 -23.14 -5.74
CA THR A 94 14.83 -24.45 -5.73
C THR A 94 15.50 -24.71 -4.39
N ASP A 95 16.05 -25.91 -4.17
CA ASP A 95 16.88 -26.19 -2.99
C ASP A 95 18.12 -25.28 -2.93
N ALA A 96 18.62 -24.83 -4.09
CA ALA A 96 19.84 -24.02 -4.17
C ALA A 96 19.65 -22.56 -3.75
N ASN A 97 18.42 -22.01 -3.82
CA ASN A 97 18.17 -20.59 -3.54
C ASN A 97 17.15 -20.32 -2.42
N ARG A 98 16.36 -21.30 -1.97
CA ARG A 98 15.24 -21.05 -1.05
C ARG A 98 15.62 -20.40 0.29
N GLU A 99 16.82 -20.66 0.79
CA GLU A 99 17.36 -20.03 2.01
C GLU A 99 17.65 -18.53 1.83
N ARG A 100 17.67 -18.06 0.58
CA ARG A 100 17.94 -16.69 0.16
C ARG A 100 16.69 -15.97 -0.34
N VAL A 101 15.54 -16.63 -0.34
CA VAL A 101 14.23 -16.04 -0.69
C VAL A 101 13.41 -15.89 0.58
N GLY A 102 13.07 -14.66 0.95
CA GLY A 102 12.29 -14.33 2.15
C GLY A 102 10.95 -13.66 1.86
N VAL A 103 10.20 -13.37 2.93
CA VAL A 103 8.88 -12.73 2.88
C VAL A 103 8.72 -11.69 3.98
N ALA A 104 8.21 -10.52 3.60
CA ALA A 104 7.83 -9.43 4.48
C ALA A 104 6.46 -8.86 4.04
N MET A 105 5.38 -9.54 4.39
CA MET A 105 4.01 -9.10 4.11
C MET A 105 3.31 -8.70 5.40
N GLY A 106 2.92 -7.43 5.48
CA GLY A 106 2.25 -6.86 6.65
C GLY A 106 0.75 -6.65 6.46
N SER A 107 0.10 -6.22 7.54
CA SER A 107 -1.27 -5.73 7.56
C SER A 107 -1.40 -4.72 8.72
N GLY A 108 -2.24 -3.71 8.56
CA GLY A 108 -2.41 -2.68 9.57
C GLY A 108 -3.24 -3.18 10.75
N ILE A 109 -4.31 -3.93 10.48
CA ILE A 109 -5.28 -4.37 11.51
C ILE A 109 -5.46 -5.89 11.56
N GLY A 110 -5.08 -6.63 10.51
CA GLY A 110 -5.11 -8.09 10.47
C GLY A 110 -6.53 -8.65 10.34
N GLY A 111 -6.77 -9.81 10.95
CA GLY A 111 -8.00 -10.58 10.77
C GLY A 111 -9.19 -10.06 11.57
N LEU A 112 -9.56 -8.80 11.37
CA LEU A 112 -10.62 -8.15 12.14
C LEU A 112 -11.98 -8.84 11.95
N THR A 113 -12.26 -9.33 10.74
CA THR A 113 -13.48 -10.08 10.42
C THR A 113 -13.53 -11.39 11.22
N ASN A 114 -12.46 -12.19 11.20
CA ASN A 114 -12.38 -13.42 12.00
C ASN A 114 -12.48 -13.14 13.51
N ILE A 115 -11.88 -12.05 14.00
CA ILE A 115 -11.98 -11.64 15.40
C ILE A 115 -13.43 -11.31 15.76
N GLU A 116 -14.12 -10.56 14.92
CA GLU A 116 -15.53 -10.18 15.12
C GLU A 116 -16.44 -11.41 15.18
N GLU A 117 -16.31 -12.33 14.21
CA GLU A 117 -17.08 -13.57 14.16
C GLU A 117 -16.77 -14.54 15.31
N THR A 118 -15.50 -14.63 15.68
CA THR A 118 -15.06 -15.47 16.80
C THR A 118 -15.56 -14.90 18.13
N SER A 119 -15.56 -13.57 18.28
CA SER A 119 -16.12 -12.90 19.46
C SER A 119 -17.61 -13.20 19.62
N ARG A 120 -18.39 -13.10 18.54
CA ARG A 120 -19.81 -13.54 18.52
C ARG A 120 -19.95 -14.99 18.95
N THR A 121 -19.18 -15.89 18.34
CA THR A 121 -19.19 -17.32 18.69
C THR A 121 -18.88 -17.59 20.16
N LEU A 122 -17.89 -16.88 20.73
CA LEU A 122 -17.53 -16.98 22.14
C LEU A 122 -18.68 -16.54 23.05
N HIS A 123 -19.32 -15.42 22.76
CA HIS A 123 -20.41 -14.89 23.58
C HIS A 123 -21.68 -15.74 23.48
N ASP A 124 -22.03 -16.20 22.28
CA ASP A 124 -23.27 -16.93 22.05
C ASP A 124 -23.17 -18.41 22.46
N SER A 125 -22.00 -19.02 22.29
CA SER A 125 -21.84 -20.48 22.39
C SER A 125 -20.64 -20.95 23.23
N GLY A 126 -19.88 -20.04 23.83
CA GLY A 126 -18.78 -20.34 24.73
C GLY A 126 -17.47 -20.77 24.03
N PRO A 127 -16.35 -20.84 24.79
CA PRO A 127 -15.00 -20.95 24.23
C PRO A 127 -14.72 -22.28 23.51
N ARG A 128 -15.46 -23.36 23.82
CA ARG A 128 -15.30 -24.66 23.16
C ARG A 128 -15.72 -24.66 21.68
N ARG A 129 -16.42 -23.62 21.23
CA ARG A 129 -16.88 -23.46 19.84
C ARG A 129 -15.94 -22.64 18.98
N ILE A 130 -14.89 -22.06 19.56
CA ILE A 130 -13.86 -21.33 18.82
C ILE A 130 -13.13 -22.29 17.88
N SER A 131 -12.95 -21.87 16.63
CA SER A 131 -12.17 -22.62 15.64
C SER A 131 -10.73 -22.80 16.11
N PRO A 132 -10.13 -24.00 15.99
CA PRO A 132 -8.70 -24.20 16.27
C PRO A 132 -7.81 -23.43 15.30
N PHE A 133 -8.37 -22.97 14.16
CA PHE A 133 -7.68 -22.14 13.19
C PHE A 133 -7.83 -20.65 13.46
N PHE A 134 -8.54 -20.22 14.51
CA PHE A 134 -8.72 -18.80 14.81
C PHE A 134 -7.38 -18.06 14.86
N VAL A 135 -6.45 -18.52 15.70
CA VAL A 135 -5.15 -17.85 15.85
C VAL A 135 -4.34 -17.83 14.54
N PRO A 136 -3.99 -18.98 13.92
CA PRO A 136 -3.20 -18.98 12.68
C PRO A 136 -3.96 -18.43 11.47
N GLY A 137 -5.29 -18.32 11.53
CA GLY A 137 -6.13 -17.75 10.49
C GLY A 137 -6.35 -16.24 10.62
N SER A 138 -5.82 -15.58 11.66
CA SER A 138 -6.16 -14.17 11.95
C SER A 138 -4.97 -13.26 12.27
N ILE A 139 -3.84 -13.81 12.71
CA ILE A 139 -2.67 -12.99 13.08
C ILE A 139 -1.90 -12.51 11.84
N ILE A 140 -1.40 -11.27 11.90
CA ILE A 140 -0.86 -10.51 10.76
C ILE A 140 0.26 -11.26 10.02
N ASN A 141 1.17 -11.92 10.75
CA ASN A 141 2.33 -12.57 10.14
C ASN A 141 2.00 -13.79 9.28
N MET A 142 0.74 -14.24 9.27
CA MET A 142 0.36 -15.45 8.55
C MET A 142 0.32 -15.27 7.05
N ILE A 143 0.31 -14.06 6.50
CA ILE A 143 0.59 -13.88 5.07
C ILE A 143 2.00 -14.38 4.75
N SER A 144 3.01 -13.87 5.46
CA SER A 144 4.41 -14.31 5.29
C SER A 144 4.60 -15.79 5.63
N GLY A 145 3.93 -16.26 6.69
CA GLY A 145 3.92 -17.67 7.06
C GLY A 145 3.39 -18.57 5.94
N PHE A 146 2.18 -18.34 5.45
CA PHE A 146 1.58 -19.16 4.40
C PHE A 146 2.31 -19.03 3.06
N LEU A 147 2.74 -17.84 2.64
CA LEU A 147 3.55 -17.70 1.42
C LEU A 147 4.83 -18.54 1.50
N SER A 148 5.53 -18.50 2.65
CA SER A 148 6.74 -19.30 2.85
C SER A 148 6.48 -20.80 2.77
N ILE A 149 5.37 -21.27 3.35
CA ILE A 149 4.97 -22.69 3.31
C ILE A 149 4.62 -23.12 1.88
N HIS A 150 3.80 -22.33 1.18
CA HIS A 150 3.31 -22.68 -0.16
C HIS A 150 4.41 -22.64 -1.22
N LEU A 151 5.40 -21.75 -1.08
CA LEU A 151 6.47 -21.55 -2.06
C LEU A 151 7.82 -22.15 -1.63
N GLY A 152 7.90 -22.74 -0.42
CA GLY A 152 9.12 -23.35 0.11
C GLY A 152 10.22 -22.36 0.48
N LEU A 153 9.86 -21.16 0.93
CA LEU A 153 10.79 -20.05 1.20
C LEU A 153 11.40 -20.18 2.60
N GLN A 154 12.72 -20.05 2.72
CA GLN A 154 13.47 -20.29 3.96
C GLN A 154 14.36 -19.11 4.38
N GLY A 155 14.33 -18.00 3.64
CA GLY A 155 14.98 -16.76 4.03
C GLY A 155 14.24 -16.01 5.15
N PRO A 156 14.56 -14.71 5.37
CA PRO A 156 13.90 -13.89 6.39
C PRO A 156 12.37 -13.91 6.24
N ASN A 157 11.66 -14.22 7.33
CA ASN A 157 10.20 -14.30 7.35
C ASN A 157 9.66 -13.48 8.52
N TYR A 158 9.02 -12.35 8.22
CA TYR A 158 8.46 -11.46 9.22
C TYR A 158 7.28 -10.67 8.68
N ALA A 159 6.65 -9.87 9.54
CA ALA A 159 5.56 -8.98 9.18
C ALA A 159 5.66 -7.71 10.02
N ILE A 160 5.43 -6.56 9.41
CA ILE A 160 5.38 -5.27 10.09
C ILE A 160 3.92 -4.84 10.18
N ALA A 161 3.55 -4.16 11.27
CA ALA A 161 2.24 -3.57 11.46
C ALA A 161 2.43 -2.12 11.96
N THR A 162 2.29 -1.17 11.05
CA THR A 162 2.50 0.27 11.29
C THR A 162 1.35 1.08 10.69
N ALA A 163 0.12 0.62 10.93
CA ALA A 163 -1.11 1.23 10.40
C ALA A 163 -1.02 1.44 8.87
N CYS A 164 -1.32 2.65 8.39
CA CYS A 164 -1.31 3.01 6.97
C CYS A 164 0.07 2.87 6.30
N THR A 165 1.14 2.82 7.09
CA THR A 165 2.53 2.78 6.62
C THR A 165 3.06 1.35 6.46
N THR A 166 2.24 0.35 6.79
CA THR A 166 2.65 -1.06 6.87
C THR A 166 3.30 -1.59 5.58
N GLY A 167 2.63 -1.47 4.43
CA GLY A 167 3.16 -1.95 3.15
C GLY A 167 4.46 -1.24 2.76
N THR A 168 4.54 0.07 2.98
CA THR A 168 5.74 0.88 2.74
C THR A 168 6.93 0.43 3.60
N HIS A 169 6.70 0.19 4.89
CA HIS A 169 7.75 -0.30 5.79
C HIS A 169 8.17 -1.74 5.48
N CYS A 170 7.23 -2.61 5.11
CA CYS A 170 7.55 -3.96 4.67
C CYS A 170 8.48 -3.97 3.44
N ILE A 171 8.15 -3.18 2.42
CA ILE A 171 8.97 -3.04 1.21
C ILE A 171 10.34 -2.43 1.53
N GLY A 172 10.37 -1.35 2.32
CA GLY A 172 11.62 -0.68 2.70
C GLY A 172 12.56 -1.57 3.51
N MET A 173 12.04 -2.31 4.49
CA MET A 173 12.84 -3.23 5.31
C MET A 173 13.26 -4.48 4.54
N ALA A 174 12.43 -5.00 3.64
CA ALA A 174 12.80 -6.08 2.73
C ALA A 174 13.98 -5.69 1.82
N ALA A 175 13.97 -4.45 1.30
CA ALA A 175 15.10 -3.92 0.56
C ALA A 175 16.37 -3.82 1.42
N ARG A 176 16.25 -3.56 2.74
CA ARG A 176 17.38 -3.60 3.68
C ARG A 176 17.94 -5.00 3.85
N ASN A 177 17.10 -6.03 3.96
CA ASN A 177 17.58 -7.42 4.04
C ASN A 177 18.45 -7.76 2.81
N ILE A 178 17.99 -7.37 1.62
CA ILE A 178 18.76 -7.57 0.38
C ILE A 178 20.03 -6.72 0.38
N ALA A 179 19.92 -5.42 0.62
CA ALA A 179 21.08 -4.53 0.62
C ALA A 179 22.18 -4.95 1.63
N TYR A 180 21.79 -5.59 2.74
CA TYR A 180 22.69 -5.99 3.83
C TYR A 180 23.34 -7.37 3.66
N GLY A 181 22.84 -8.23 2.78
CA GLY A 181 23.40 -9.58 2.62
C GLY A 181 22.49 -10.73 3.06
N GLU A 182 21.33 -10.45 3.66
CA GLU A 182 20.52 -11.45 4.37
C GLU A 182 19.63 -12.27 3.44
N ALA A 183 19.21 -11.69 2.31
CA ALA A 183 18.41 -12.35 1.27
C ALA A 183 18.90 -11.90 -0.11
N ASP A 184 18.64 -12.70 -1.14
CA ASP A 184 18.83 -12.29 -2.54
C ASP A 184 17.49 -11.89 -3.17
N VAL A 185 16.38 -12.42 -2.65
CA VAL A 185 15.02 -12.08 -3.05
C VAL A 185 14.13 -11.90 -1.82
N MET A 186 13.23 -10.91 -1.85
CA MET A 186 12.18 -10.73 -0.86
C MET A 186 10.83 -10.48 -1.53
N ILE A 187 9.81 -11.21 -1.10
CA ILE A 187 8.40 -10.90 -1.42
C ILE A 187 7.89 -9.94 -0.35
N ALA A 188 7.59 -8.71 -0.71
CA ALA A 188 7.30 -7.66 0.25
C ALA A 188 6.10 -6.80 -0.12
N GLY A 189 5.32 -6.38 0.88
CA GLY A 189 4.11 -5.59 0.65
C GLY A 189 3.15 -5.63 1.83
N GLY A 190 1.85 -5.56 1.54
CA GLY A 190 0.83 -5.57 2.56
C GLY A 190 -0.56 -5.92 2.03
N ALA A 191 -1.42 -6.38 2.94
CA ALA A 191 -2.81 -6.69 2.66
C ALA A 191 -3.71 -6.14 3.76
N GLU A 192 -4.95 -5.83 3.42
CA GLU A 192 -5.96 -5.40 4.37
C GLU A 192 -7.35 -5.80 3.92
N MET A 193 -8.18 -6.20 4.88
CA MET A 193 -9.63 -6.26 4.73
C MET A 193 -10.23 -5.79 6.05
N ALA A 194 -10.69 -4.54 6.06
CA ALA A 194 -11.19 -3.88 7.27
C ALA A 194 -12.64 -3.40 7.14
N ALA A 195 -13.28 -3.59 5.97
CA ALA A 195 -14.69 -3.29 5.74
C ALA A 195 -15.64 -4.28 6.45
N CYS A 196 -15.46 -4.47 7.75
CA CYS A 196 -16.35 -5.22 8.65
C CYS A 196 -17.03 -4.26 9.65
N GLY A 197 -17.93 -4.79 10.49
CA GLY A 197 -18.68 -3.98 11.44
C GLY A 197 -17.77 -3.24 12.43
N LEU A 198 -16.72 -3.91 12.92
CA LEU A 198 -15.73 -3.28 13.81
C LEU A 198 -14.90 -2.21 13.12
N GLY A 199 -14.46 -2.43 11.87
CA GLY A 199 -13.64 -1.46 11.15
C GLY A 199 -14.42 -0.21 10.77
N MET A 200 -15.59 -0.38 10.14
CA MET A 200 -16.49 0.73 9.80
C MET A 200 -16.94 1.48 11.06
N GLY A 201 -17.25 0.76 12.13
CA GLY A 201 -17.68 1.36 13.40
C GLY A 201 -16.57 2.13 14.09
N GLY A 202 -15.36 1.55 14.16
CA GLY A 202 -14.20 2.16 14.81
C GLY A 202 -13.75 3.45 14.13
N PHE A 203 -13.60 3.45 12.80
CA PHE A 203 -13.22 4.65 12.06
C PHE A 203 -14.36 5.68 11.96
N GLY A 204 -15.62 5.22 11.93
CA GLY A 204 -16.78 6.11 12.03
C GLY A 204 -16.84 6.82 13.39
N ALA A 205 -16.57 6.11 14.48
CA ALA A 205 -16.56 6.66 15.84
C ALA A 205 -15.45 7.72 16.02
N SER A 206 -14.30 7.56 15.36
CA SER A 206 -13.23 8.56 15.37
C SER A 206 -13.43 9.71 14.37
N ARG A 207 -14.55 9.71 13.63
CA ARG A 207 -14.86 10.69 12.57
C ARG A 207 -13.77 10.80 11.50
N ALA A 208 -13.10 9.68 11.20
CA ALA A 208 -12.04 9.64 10.22
C ALA A 208 -12.54 9.35 8.80
N LEU A 209 -13.74 8.74 8.68
CA LEU A 209 -14.36 8.39 7.40
C LEU A 209 -15.16 9.55 6.81
N SER A 210 -15.11 9.68 5.48
CA SER A 210 -16.07 10.49 4.73
C SER A 210 -17.51 9.99 4.96
N THR A 211 -18.47 10.91 4.97
CA THR A 211 -19.90 10.61 5.17
C THR A 211 -20.76 10.92 3.94
N ARG A 212 -20.12 11.16 2.78
CA ARG A 212 -20.75 11.47 1.48
C ARG A 212 -21.39 10.24 0.81
N ASN A 213 -22.41 9.69 1.46
CA ASN A 213 -23.09 8.47 1.01
C ASN A 213 -23.91 8.64 -0.28
N ASP A 214 -24.29 9.86 -0.61
CA ASP A 214 -25.06 10.25 -1.79
C ASP A 214 -24.23 10.21 -3.08
N GLU A 215 -22.93 10.47 -2.99
CA GLU A 215 -21.99 10.41 -4.12
C GLU A 215 -20.69 9.63 -3.76
N PRO A 216 -20.76 8.31 -3.48
CA PRO A 216 -19.59 7.55 -3.02
C PRO A 216 -18.36 7.66 -3.92
N SER A 217 -18.56 7.63 -5.24
CA SER A 217 -17.47 7.73 -6.23
C SER A 217 -16.72 9.06 -6.18
N ARG A 218 -17.33 10.09 -5.57
CA ARG A 218 -16.75 11.43 -5.38
C ARG A 218 -16.31 11.69 -3.95
N ALA A 219 -16.47 10.74 -3.03
CA ALA A 219 -16.17 10.93 -1.62
C ALA A 219 -14.66 11.09 -1.36
N SER A 220 -13.82 10.28 -2.00
CA SER A 220 -12.37 10.46 -1.93
C SER A 220 -11.94 11.55 -2.91
N ARG A 221 -11.56 12.70 -2.36
CA ARG A 221 -11.16 13.91 -3.08
C ARG A 221 -9.95 14.57 -2.41
N PRO A 222 -8.76 13.95 -2.50
CA PRO A 222 -7.55 14.49 -1.88
C PRO A 222 -7.30 15.95 -2.29
N TRP A 223 -6.97 16.79 -1.31
CA TRP A 223 -6.73 18.24 -1.42
C TRP A 223 -7.92 19.11 -1.85
N ASP A 224 -9.07 18.54 -2.17
CA ASP A 224 -10.28 19.30 -2.48
C ASP A 224 -10.84 19.95 -1.21
N LYS A 225 -11.31 21.19 -1.31
CA LYS A 225 -11.91 21.95 -0.22
C LYS A 225 -13.12 21.25 0.42
N GLY A 226 -13.84 20.44 -0.36
CA GLY A 226 -14.99 19.67 0.09
C GLY A 226 -14.68 18.32 0.72
N ARG A 227 -13.40 17.98 0.97
CA ARG A 227 -13.01 16.71 1.61
C ARG A 227 -13.44 16.64 3.08
N ASP A 228 -13.96 15.50 3.50
CA ASP A 228 -14.54 15.32 4.84
C ASP A 228 -14.03 14.08 5.59
N GLY A 229 -13.00 13.40 5.06
CA GLY A 229 -12.44 12.19 5.65
C GLY A 229 -11.99 11.19 4.59
N PHE A 230 -11.26 10.16 4.99
CA PHE A 230 -10.81 9.13 4.06
C PHE A 230 -11.95 8.16 3.71
N VAL A 231 -11.79 7.43 2.62
CA VAL A 231 -12.71 6.36 2.22
C VAL A 231 -12.05 5.02 2.47
N LEU A 232 -12.62 4.16 3.33
CA LEU A 232 -12.03 2.85 3.64
C LEU A 232 -12.06 1.94 2.41
N SER A 233 -11.01 1.17 2.20
CA SER A 233 -10.92 0.21 1.10
C SER A 233 -10.11 -1.02 1.49
N ASP A 234 -10.27 -2.08 0.73
CA ASP A 234 -9.64 -3.38 0.96
C ASP A 234 -8.76 -3.78 -0.24
N GLY A 235 -7.80 -4.65 0.00
CA GLY A 235 -6.96 -5.21 -1.07
C GLY A 235 -5.58 -5.64 -0.59
N ALA A 236 -4.68 -5.85 -1.55
CA ALA A 236 -3.31 -6.25 -1.28
C ALA A 236 -2.37 -5.81 -2.40
N GLY A 237 -1.12 -5.55 -2.06
CA GLY A 237 -0.03 -5.36 -3.02
C GLY A 237 1.19 -6.15 -2.57
N ALA A 238 1.91 -6.73 -3.52
CA ALA A 238 3.18 -7.41 -3.29
C ALA A 238 4.18 -7.09 -4.41
N LEU A 239 5.43 -6.85 -4.04
CA LEU A 239 6.57 -6.72 -4.91
C LEU A 239 7.52 -7.90 -4.69
N VAL A 240 8.12 -8.39 -5.77
CA VAL A 240 9.36 -9.17 -5.69
C VAL A 240 10.52 -8.20 -5.82
N LEU A 241 11.21 -8.00 -4.70
CA LEU A 241 12.46 -7.27 -4.62
C LEU A 241 13.61 -8.25 -4.79
N GLU A 242 14.61 -7.88 -5.58
CA GLU A 242 15.69 -8.80 -5.94
C GLU A 242 17.02 -8.06 -6.01
N GLU A 243 18.09 -8.74 -5.61
CA GLU A 243 19.46 -8.27 -5.79
C GLU A 243 19.78 -8.14 -7.29
N LEU A 244 20.41 -7.03 -7.69
CA LEU A 244 20.59 -6.72 -9.11
C LEU A 244 21.36 -7.80 -9.88
N GLU A 245 22.51 -8.26 -9.36
CA GLU A 245 23.32 -9.24 -10.07
C GLU A 245 22.59 -10.59 -10.15
N HIS A 246 21.86 -10.97 -9.10
CA HIS A 246 20.97 -12.14 -9.11
C HIS A 246 19.86 -12.03 -10.17
N ALA A 247 19.20 -10.86 -10.26
CA ALA A 247 18.18 -10.59 -11.28
C ALA A 247 18.77 -10.67 -12.69
N GLN A 248 19.95 -10.06 -12.92
CA GLN A 248 20.62 -10.09 -14.21
C GLN A 248 21.09 -11.50 -14.60
N ALA A 249 21.62 -12.27 -13.65
CA ALA A 249 22.12 -13.63 -13.88
C ALA A 249 21.03 -14.57 -14.41
N ARG A 250 19.76 -14.37 -14.00
CA ARG A 250 18.61 -15.14 -14.50
C ARG A 250 17.84 -14.47 -15.64
N GLY A 251 18.30 -13.32 -16.14
CA GLY A 251 17.64 -12.58 -17.21
C GLY A 251 16.26 -12.02 -16.81
N ALA A 252 16.09 -11.61 -15.56
CA ALA A 252 14.83 -11.08 -15.06
C ALA A 252 14.42 -9.79 -15.78
N THR A 253 13.11 -9.57 -15.95
CA THR A 253 12.59 -8.26 -16.29
C THR A 253 12.73 -7.34 -15.08
N ILE A 254 13.36 -6.17 -15.27
CA ILE A 254 13.54 -5.18 -14.20
C ILE A 254 12.61 -4.00 -14.49
N TYR A 255 11.66 -3.77 -13.58
CA TYR A 255 10.69 -2.67 -13.71
C TYR A 255 11.27 -1.33 -13.23
N ALA A 256 11.97 -1.34 -12.10
CA ALA A 256 12.60 -0.16 -11.51
C ALA A 256 13.65 -0.58 -10.47
N GLU A 257 14.50 0.35 -10.07
CA GLU A 257 15.39 0.20 -8.93
C GLU A 257 14.79 0.86 -7.68
N LEU A 258 14.78 0.16 -6.55
CA LEU A 258 14.43 0.74 -5.25
C LEU A 258 15.70 1.29 -4.60
N VAL A 259 15.88 2.60 -4.73
CA VAL A 259 17.15 3.26 -4.38
C VAL A 259 17.13 3.89 -3.00
N GLY A 260 15.96 4.22 -2.46
CA GLY A 260 15.84 4.92 -1.17
C GLY A 260 14.69 4.45 -0.31
N PHE A 261 14.91 4.45 1.00
CA PHE A 261 13.88 4.23 2.01
C PHE A 261 14.13 5.12 3.22
N GLY A 262 13.12 5.89 3.62
CA GLY A 262 13.13 6.77 4.78
C GLY A 262 12.03 6.44 5.76
N MET A 263 12.31 6.68 7.05
CA MET A 263 11.35 6.60 8.14
C MET A 263 11.52 7.79 9.08
N SER A 264 10.44 8.16 9.78
CA SER A 264 10.48 9.06 10.92
C SER A 264 9.24 8.90 11.81
N GLY A 265 9.34 9.38 13.04
CA GLY A 265 8.19 9.61 13.92
C GLY A 265 7.82 11.08 14.00
N ASP A 266 6.52 11.35 14.14
CA ASP A 266 6.02 12.69 14.46
C ASP A 266 6.20 13.01 15.94
N ALA A 267 6.03 12.01 16.82
CA ALA A 267 6.02 12.16 18.27
C ALA A 267 5.05 13.28 18.75
N TYR A 268 3.87 13.34 18.12
CA TYR A 268 2.93 14.46 18.25
C TYR A 268 1.55 14.02 18.76
N HIS A 269 0.80 13.27 17.95
CA HIS A 269 -0.55 12.81 18.30
C HIS A 269 -0.80 11.40 17.73
N MET A 270 -1.75 10.67 18.32
CA MET A 270 -2.02 9.28 17.92
C MET A 270 -2.69 9.15 16.54
N THR A 271 -3.40 10.17 16.06
CA THR A 271 -4.13 10.13 14.78
C THR A 271 -3.96 11.38 13.93
N SER A 272 -3.49 12.48 14.51
CA SER A 272 -3.39 13.77 13.82
C SER A 272 -1.93 14.03 13.48
N PRO A 273 -1.59 14.40 12.24
CA PRO A 273 -0.24 14.85 11.93
C PRO A 273 -0.02 16.27 12.47
N PRO A 274 1.24 16.71 12.66
CA PRO A 274 1.54 18.12 12.86
C PRO A 274 1.17 18.93 11.60
N ASP A 275 0.52 20.09 11.76
CA ASP A 275 0.14 20.97 10.64
C ASP A 275 1.33 21.39 9.75
N THR A 276 2.53 21.43 10.34
CA THR A 276 3.77 21.76 9.63
C THR A 276 4.31 20.63 8.74
N GLY A 277 3.77 19.41 8.87
CA GLY A 277 4.24 18.23 8.14
C GLY A 277 5.68 17.83 8.47
N GLU A 278 6.23 18.23 9.63
CA GLU A 278 7.66 18.13 9.89
C GLU A 278 8.20 16.69 9.92
N GLY A 279 7.42 15.73 10.41
CA GLY A 279 7.79 14.31 10.40
C GLY A 279 7.81 13.77 8.98
N ALA A 280 6.73 13.96 8.22
CA ALA A 280 6.68 13.63 6.79
C ALA A 280 7.86 14.25 5.99
N ALA A 281 8.21 15.51 6.27
CA ALA A 281 9.35 16.17 5.64
C ALA A 281 10.69 15.49 5.98
N ARG A 282 10.91 15.13 7.25
CA ARG A 282 12.09 14.35 7.67
C ARG A 282 12.12 12.99 6.97
N CYS A 283 10.98 12.32 6.87
CA CYS A 283 10.85 11.02 6.20
C CYS A 283 11.30 11.08 4.73
N MET A 284 10.74 12.01 3.96
CA MET A 284 11.10 12.22 2.55
C MET A 284 12.59 12.59 2.40
N ALA A 285 13.09 13.51 3.23
CA ALA A 285 14.49 13.90 3.21
C ALA A 285 15.45 12.73 3.55
N ASN A 286 15.06 11.86 4.49
CA ASN A 286 15.81 10.65 4.81
C ASN A 286 15.83 9.67 3.64
N ALA A 287 14.70 9.49 2.95
CA ALA A 287 14.60 8.60 1.78
C ALA A 287 15.46 9.10 0.60
N LEU A 288 15.45 10.41 0.33
CA LEU A 288 16.29 11.04 -0.69
C LEU A 288 17.79 10.93 -0.36
N ARG A 289 18.15 11.18 0.91
CA ARG A 289 19.54 11.01 1.37
C ARG A 289 20.01 9.56 1.23
N ASP A 290 19.15 8.60 1.57
CA ASP A 290 19.42 7.18 1.43
C ASP A 290 19.64 6.77 -0.04
N ALA A 291 18.88 7.38 -0.96
CA ALA A 291 19.03 7.20 -2.41
C ALA A 291 20.24 7.92 -3.01
N GLY A 292 20.83 8.89 -2.29
CA GLY A 292 21.84 9.79 -2.86
C GLY A 292 21.28 10.69 -3.98
N ILE A 293 19.98 10.98 -3.93
CA ILE A 293 19.25 11.75 -4.94
C ILE A 293 18.96 13.15 -4.40
N LYS A 294 19.13 14.17 -5.23
CA LYS A 294 18.75 15.54 -4.89
C LYS A 294 17.24 15.77 -5.08
N PRO A 295 16.60 16.66 -4.31
CA PRO A 295 15.18 16.96 -4.48
C PRO A 295 14.79 17.31 -5.92
N GLU A 296 15.65 18.02 -6.66
CA GLU A 296 15.40 18.47 -8.04
C GLU A 296 15.35 17.35 -9.07
N GLU A 297 15.80 16.14 -8.72
CA GLU A 297 15.77 14.97 -9.59
C GLU A 297 14.44 14.21 -9.51
N VAL A 298 13.60 14.49 -8.48
CA VAL A 298 12.29 13.85 -8.34
C VAL A 298 11.32 14.39 -9.37
N SER A 299 10.76 13.49 -10.18
CA SER A 299 9.81 13.85 -11.24
C SER A 299 8.36 13.80 -10.75
N TYR A 300 8.06 12.83 -9.87
CA TYR A 300 6.70 12.52 -9.47
C TYR A 300 6.62 12.03 -8.02
N ILE A 301 5.55 12.39 -7.32
CA ILE A 301 5.22 11.90 -5.98
C ILE A 301 3.84 11.23 -6.05
N ASN A 302 3.78 9.93 -5.74
CA ASN A 302 2.54 9.29 -5.34
C ASN A 302 2.35 9.54 -3.84
N ALA A 303 1.50 10.51 -3.55
CA ALA A 303 1.30 11.05 -2.21
C ALA A 303 0.55 10.08 -1.30
N HIS A 304 0.59 10.35 0.01
CA HIS A 304 -0.30 9.69 0.93
C HIS A 304 -1.76 10.15 0.72
N GLY A 305 -2.00 11.46 0.56
CA GLY A 305 -3.23 12.10 0.08
C GLY A 305 -4.51 11.35 0.46
N THR A 306 -4.88 11.40 1.74
CA THR A 306 -5.94 10.56 2.30
C THR A 306 -7.33 11.16 2.14
N SER A 307 -7.45 12.38 1.63
CA SER A 307 -8.70 13.15 1.63
C SER A 307 -9.13 13.56 3.04
N THR A 308 -8.18 13.69 3.97
CA THR A 308 -8.46 14.23 5.30
C THR A 308 -8.05 15.70 5.36
N PRO A 309 -8.79 16.56 6.09
CA PRO A 309 -8.46 17.99 6.18
C PRO A 309 -7.02 18.25 6.64
N ALA A 310 -6.61 17.61 7.75
CA ALA A 310 -5.29 17.80 8.35
C ALA A 310 -4.16 17.09 7.58
N GLY A 311 -4.38 15.83 7.16
CA GLY A 311 -3.34 15.03 6.51
C GLY A 311 -2.89 15.61 5.18
N ASP A 312 -3.84 16.01 4.35
CA ASP A 312 -3.55 16.53 3.01
C ASP A 312 -2.77 17.86 3.08
N VAL A 313 -3.12 18.76 4.00
CA VAL A 313 -2.42 20.04 4.21
C VAL A 313 -1.00 19.82 4.77
N ALA A 314 -0.88 18.94 5.78
CA ALA A 314 0.42 18.61 6.36
C ALA A 314 1.38 18.01 5.32
N GLU A 315 0.87 17.16 4.42
CA GLU A 315 1.68 16.58 3.33
C GLU A 315 2.13 17.65 2.32
N VAL A 316 1.27 18.60 1.95
CA VAL A 316 1.66 19.71 1.07
C VAL A 316 2.75 20.57 1.71
N ALA A 317 2.60 20.91 3.01
CA ALA A 317 3.61 21.63 3.77
C ALA A 317 4.96 20.87 3.79
N ALA A 318 4.90 19.55 3.98
CA ALA A 318 6.09 18.70 3.97
C ALA A 318 6.78 18.68 2.59
N ILE A 319 6.02 18.56 1.50
CA ILE A 319 6.54 18.56 0.13
C ILE A 319 7.21 19.92 -0.15
N LYS A 320 6.53 21.03 0.11
CA LYS A 320 7.10 22.38 -0.06
C LYS A 320 8.40 22.56 0.73
N ARG A 321 8.46 22.05 1.96
CA ARG A 321 9.65 22.13 2.81
C ARG A 321 10.85 21.34 2.26
N VAL A 322 10.62 20.15 1.70
CA VAL A 322 11.70 19.29 1.20
C VAL A 322 12.18 19.72 -0.18
N PHE A 323 11.25 20.14 -1.04
CA PHE A 323 11.51 20.39 -2.45
C PHE A 323 11.69 21.88 -2.79
N GLY A 324 11.32 22.81 -1.89
CA GLY A 324 11.44 24.24 -2.14
C GLY A 324 10.75 24.66 -3.44
N GLU A 325 11.44 25.44 -4.28
CA GLU A 325 10.93 25.84 -5.61
C GLU A 325 10.65 24.65 -6.54
N HIS A 326 11.31 23.50 -6.34
CA HIS A 326 11.06 22.30 -7.14
C HIS A 326 9.71 21.66 -6.84
N ALA A 327 9.08 21.96 -5.70
CA ALA A 327 7.74 21.48 -5.36
C ALA A 327 6.69 21.89 -6.42
N TYR A 328 6.89 23.02 -7.10
CA TYR A 328 6.00 23.53 -8.14
C TYR A 328 6.37 23.05 -9.56
N LYS A 329 7.37 22.18 -9.68
CA LYS A 329 7.83 21.61 -10.97
C LYS A 329 7.59 20.11 -11.06
N LEU A 330 7.68 19.40 -9.94
CA LEU A 330 7.33 17.99 -9.86
C LEU A 330 5.80 17.81 -9.92
N ALA A 331 5.36 16.66 -10.40
CA ALA A 331 3.95 16.27 -10.33
C ALA A 331 3.66 15.54 -9.02
N VAL A 332 2.48 15.76 -8.45
CA VAL A 332 1.98 15.03 -7.28
C VAL A 332 0.65 14.41 -7.66
N SER A 333 0.33 13.20 -7.22
CA SER A 333 -1.06 12.76 -7.26
C SER A 333 -1.38 11.86 -6.08
N SER A 334 -2.67 11.70 -5.78
CA SER A 334 -3.15 10.67 -4.87
C SER A 334 -4.06 9.70 -5.60
N THR A 335 -3.53 8.50 -5.79
CA THR A 335 -4.29 7.37 -6.36
C THR A 335 -5.41 6.88 -5.42
N LYS A 336 -5.39 7.26 -4.15
CA LYS A 336 -6.51 7.04 -3.21
C LYS A 336 -7.79 7.74 -3.63
N SER A 337 -7.71 8.79 -4.45
CA SER A 337 -8.89 9.39 -5.10
C SER A 337 -9.74 8.36 -5.87
N MET A 338 -9.09 7.31 -6.39
CA MET A 338 -9.72 6.23 -7.14
C MET A 338 -9.86 4.95 -6.31
N THR A 339 -8.82 4.57 -5.57
CA THR A 339 -8.80 3.30 -4.85
C THR A 339 -9.38 3.37 -3.45
N GLY A 340 -9.60 4.57 -2.92
CA GLY A 340 -9.76 4.80 -1.49
C GLY A 340 -8.50 4.40 -0.72
N HIS A 341 -8.64 4.28 0.59
CA HIS A 341 -7.53 4.03 1.49
C HIS A 341 -7.50 2.56 1.95
N LEU A 342 -6.57 1.80 1.39
CA LEU A 342 -6.36 0.38 1.71
C LEU A 342 -5.53 0.13 2.99
N LEU A 343 -5.51 1.10 3.91
CA LEU A 343 -4.78 1.06 5.18
C LEU A 343 -3.37 0.45 5.03
N GLY A 344 -3.11 -0.72 5.64
CA GLY A 344 -1.81 -1.38 5.59
C GLY A 344 -1.36 -1.86 4.21
N ALA A 345 -2.28 -2.05 3.26
CA ALA A 345 -1.96 -2.39 1.87
C ALA A 345 -1.71 -1.15 0.98
N ALA A 346 -2.08 0.06 1.43
CA ALA A 346 -2.00 1.29 0.64
C ALA A 346 -0.58 1.51 0.10
N GLY A 347 0.42 1.52 0.98
CA GLY A 347 1.83 1.69 0.59
C GLY A 347 2.35 0.64 -0.41
N ALA A 348 1.80 -0.58 -0.39
CA ALA A 348 2.20 -1.62 -1.32
C ALA A 348 1.59 -1.43 -2.72
N VAL A 349 0.29 -1.11 -2.80
CA VAL A 349 -0.35 -0.83 -4.08
C VAL A 349 0.18 0.47 -4.70
N GLU A 350 0.47 1.46 -3.87
CA GLU A 350 1.01 2.76 -4.28
C GLU A 350 2.47 2.67 -4.73
N ALA A 351 3.27 1.77 -4.15
CA ALA A 351 4.59 1.44 -4.66
C ALA A 351 4.52 0.82 -6.06
N ILE A 352 3.57 -0.09 -6.29
CA ILE A 352 3.34 -0.68 -7.63
C ILE A 352 2.94 0.43 -8.63
N PHE A 353 2.02 1.33 -8.27
CA PHE A 353 1.66 2.47 -9.14
C PHE A 353 2.85 3.38 -9.45
N SER A 354 3.71 3.63 -8.46
CA SER A 354 4.94 4.41 -8.67
C SER A 354 5.92 3.73 -9.63
N VAL A 355 6.09 2.42 -9.52
CA VAL A 355 6.90 1.62 -10.46
C VAL A 355 6.29 1.63 -11.86
N LEU A 356 4.96 1.50 -11.97
CA LEU A 356 4.27 1.54 -13.26
C LEU A 356 4.30 2.93 -13.89
N ALA A 357 4.22 4.01 -13.10
CA ALA A 357 4.35 5.37 -13.59
C ALA A 357 5.71 5.59 -14.28
N ILE A 358 6.80 5.04 -13.72
CA ILE A 358 8.12 5.00 -14.36
C ILE A 358 8.07 4.18 -15.66
N ASN A 359 7.46 3.00 -15.66
CA ASN A 359 7.47 2.13 -16.85
C ASN A 359 6.65 2.70 -18.01
N SER A 360 5.47 3.25 -17.72
CA SER A 360 4.57 3.79 -18.75
C SER A 360 4.83 5.27 -19.06
N GLN A 361 5.66 5.97 -18.28
CA GLN A 361 5.88 7.42 -18.38
C GLN A 361 4.55 8.20 -18.29
N MET A 362 3.73 7.81 -17.30
CA MET A 362 2.40 8.36 -17.06
C MET A 362 2.22 8.66 -15.57
N ALA A 363 1.94 9.91 -15.24
CA ALA A 363 1.48 10.30 -13.91
C ALA A 363 -0.03 10.02 -13.82
N PRO A 364 -0.49 9.18 -12.88
CA PRO A 364 -1.92 8.93 -12.68
C PRO A 364 -2.62 10.18 -12.12
N PRO A 365 -3.93 10.31 -12.29
CA PRO A 365 -4.66 11.49 -11.85
C PRO A 365 -4.97 11.46 -10.36
N THR A 366 -5.19 12.65 -9.80
CA THR A 366 -6.07 12.84 -8.64
C THR A 366 -7.46 13.18 -9.16
N ILE A 367 -8.40 12.23 -9.11
CA ILE A 367 -9.80 12.50 -9.48
C ILE A 367 -10.52 13.25 -8.36
N ASN A 368 -11.69 13.82 -8.66
CA ASN A 368 -12.54 14.57 -7.73
C ASN A 368 -11.93 15.83 -7.10
N LEU A 369 -10.80 16.33 -7.61
CA LEU A 369 -10.19 17.59 -7.19
C LEU A 369 -10.78 18.75 -8.01
N ASP A 370 -11.95 19.23 -7.61
CA ASP A 370 -12.72 20.25 -8.35
C ASP A 370 -12.36 21.67 -7.90
N GLU A 371 -12.16 21.87 -6.58
CA GLU A 371 -11.72 23.13 -5.97
C GLU A 371 -10.61 22.84 -4.96
N PRO A 372 -9.32 22.98 -5.33
CA PRO A 372 -8.22 22.83 -4.38
C PRO A 372 -8.37 23.77 -3.18
N ASP A 373 -8.09 23.24 -2.00
CA ASP A 373 -8.17 24.00 -0.75
C ASP A 373 -7.04 25.03 -0.61
N GLU A 374 -7.19 25.97 0.33
CA GLU A 374 -6.18 27.00 0.59
C GLU A 374 -4.81 26.36 0.92
N GLY A 375 -3.76 26.84 0.25
CA GLY A 375 -2.40 26.33 0.42
C GLY A 375 -2.10 25.01 -0.30
N CYS A 376 -3.12 24.32 -0.82
CA CYS A 376 -2.99 23.17 -1.73
C CYS A 376 -2.86 23.66 -3.17
N ASP A 377 -1.66 24.12 -3.54
CA ASP A 377 -1.37 24.84 -4.80
C ASP A 377 -0.28 24.15 -5.65
N LEU A 378 -0.01 22.86 -5.39
CA LEU A 378 0.92 22.06 -6.18
C LEU A 378 0.23 21.47 -7.43
N ASP A 379 1.01 20.94 -8.35
CA ASP A 379 0.48 20.23 -9.52
C ASP A 379 -0.01 18.83 -9.13
N PHE A 380 -1.27 18.73 -8.71
CA PHE A 380 -1.88 17.48 -8.24
C PHE A 380 -2.36 16.52 -9.34
N VAL A 381 -2.01 16.79 -10.61
CA VAL A 381 -2.47 16.01 -11.79
C VAL A 381 -4.01 15.81 -11.75
N PRO A 382 -4.81 16.89 -11.69
CA PRO A 382 -6.24 16.76 -11.48
C PRO A 382 -6.94 16.08 -12.68
N HIS A 383 -7.90 15.21 -12.37
CA HIS A 383 -8.86 14.55 -13.27
C HIS A 383 -8.32 13.54 -14.29
N GLN A 384 -7.23 13.84 -15.02
CA GLN A 384 -6.76 13.02 -16.13
C GLN A 384 -5.28 12.67 -15.99
N ALA A 385 -4.95 11.40 -16.30
CA ALA A 385 -3.58 10.95 -16.34
C ALA A 385 -2.76 11.77 -17.34
N ARG A 386 -1.50 12.03 -17.01
CA ARG A 386 -0.63 12.88 -17.81
C ARG A 386 0.60 12.13 -18.28
N SER A 387 0.83 12.14 -19.58
CA SER A 387 2.11 11.67 -20.13
C SER A 387 3.21 12.66 -19.81
N MET A 388 4.28 12.19 -19.16
CA MET A 388 5.43 13.00 -18.82
C MET A 388 6.67 12.13 -18.57
N PRO A 389 7.89 12.69 -18.72
CA PRO A 389 9.10 12.00 -18.28
C PRO A 389 9.07 11.74 -16.77
N ILE A 390 9.26 10.48 -16.37
CA ILE A 390 9.31 10.07 -14.96
C ILE A 390 10.52 9.19 -14.75
N ASP A 391 11.57 9.76 -14.13
CA ASP A 391 12.82 9.05 -13.86
C ASP A 391 12.95 8.68 -12.38
N VAL A 392 12.47 9.52 -11.46
CA VAL A 392 12.50 9.28 -10.02
C VAL A 392 11.13 9.54 -9.42
N VAL A 393 10.64 8.58 -8.64
CA VAL A 393 9.34 8.64 -7.97
C VAL A 393 9.50 8.47 -6.46
N LEU A 394 8.83 9.33 -5.69
CA LEU A 394 8.57 9.10 -4.27
C LEU A 394 7.19 8.46 -4.07
N SER A 395 7.10 7.48 -3.18
CA SER A 395 5.82 6.96 -2.67
C SER A 395 5.76 7.18 -1.16
N ASN A 396 4.74 7.93 -0.71
CA ASN A 396 4.60 8.34 0.68
C ASN A 396 3.51 7.58 1.43
N SER A 397 3.75 7.31 2.71
CA SER A 397 2.74 6.80 3.62
C SER A 397 2.94 7.39 5.02
N PHE A 398 1.93 8.09 5.53
CA PHE A 398 1.98 8.81 6.80
C PHE A 398 0.82 8.35 7.67
N GLY A 399 1.07 7.34 8.49
CA GLY A 399 0.03 6.60 9.20
C GLY A 399 -0.24 7.09 10.60
N PHE A 400 -1.39 6.68 11.12
CA PHE A 400 -1.74 6.81 12.54
C PHE A 400 -0.61 6.26 13.45
N GLY A 401 -0.48 6.87 14.62
CA GLY A 401 0.67 6.74 15.51
C GLY A 401 1.81 7.70 15.17
N GLY A 402 1.64 8.55 14.14
CA GLY A 402 2.67 9.47 13.67
C GLY A 402 3.87 8.74 13.05
N THR A 403 3.62 7.63 12.38
CA THR A 403 4.64 6.75 11.79
C THR A 403 4.74 6.98 10.29
N ASN A 404 5.91 7.43 9.83
CA ASN A 404 6.11 7.89 8.46
C ASN A 404 7.01 6.91 7.69
N GLY A 405 6.71 6.71 6.41
CA GLY A 405 7.51 5.94 5.47
C GLY A 405 7.50 6.54 4.07
N SER A 406 8.66 6.60 3.44
CA SER A 406 8.81 7.05 2.04
C SER A 406 9.76 6.11 1.30
N LEU A 407 9.35 5.68 0.10
CA LEU A 407 10.17 4.89 -0.83
C LEU A 407 10.60 5.75 -2.01
N VAL A 408 11.81 5.53 -2.51
CA VAL A 408 12.31 6.19 -3.73
C VAL A 408 12.61 5.13 -4.77
N PHE A 409 11.87 5.18 -5.88
CA PHE A 409 12.09 4.35 -7.05
C PHE A 409 12.75 5.17 -8.15
N ARG A 410 13.66 4.54 -8.89
CA ARG A 410 14.33 5.14 -10.04
C ARG A 410 14.18 4.24 -11.26
N ARG A 411 14.04 4.85 -12.43
CA ARG A 411 14.13 4.18 -13.71
C ARG A 411 15.45 3.40 -13.81
N PHE A 412 15.33 2.10 -14.04
CA PHE A 412 16.50 1.27 -14.30
C PHE A 412 17.03 1.55 -15.71
N ALA A 413 18.31 1.86 -15.81
CA ALA A 413 19.04 1.95 -17.07
C ALA A 413 20.20 0.95 -16.96
N GLY A 414 20.08 -0.18 -17.65
CA GLY A 414 21.04 -1.27 -17.60
C GLY A 414 20.77 -2.32 -18.67
#